data_AF-A0A3S0JRX8-F1
#
_entry.id   AF-A0A3S0JRX8-F1
#
_cell.length_a   1.000
_cell.length_b   1.000
_cell.length_c   1.000
_cell.angle_alpha   90.00
_cell.angle_beta   90.00
_cell.angle_gamma   90.00
#
_symmetry.space_group_name_H-M   'P 1'
#
loop_
_entity.id
_entity.type
_entity.pdbx_description
1 polymer ?
#
loop_
_entity_poly.entity_id
_entity_poly.type
_entity_poly.pdbx_seq_one_letter_code
_entity_poly.pdbx_strand_id
1 'polypeptide(L)'
;MEATPYISIRSVLYDISTMMDQKEWNEANMLEWAYRALRKNKSTKIYTTKVALIDVYEHKFPLPVDLKYLHQIAYKVCTTEQLYEEVKEILGLDQPGFEGSSLPYSALLNLYNAGFNRWTPLRLSPSPFALSIHCGYRLPECPTCEHEYTVDEQLICTTSLKEGKVLISYMAYPENEDGDALMPDHPDLRDAIMHYCLHRHYMSKSLKAAGTDQSADRQRDYHLAMYQTLSAKSAGDMNLPSLNELDNYKRQHNRLVPRAHQYDKFFLGLNGQERVRNA
;
A
#
# COMPACT_ATOMS: atom_id res chain seq x y z
N MET A 1 -13.43 1.76 -11.87
CA MET A 1 -12.02 1.36 -11.93
C MET A 1 -11.98 0.20 -12.90
N GLU A 2 -11.33 0.31 -14.06
CA GLU A 2 -10.86 -0.92 -14.71
C GLU A 2 -9.80 -1.46 -13.76
N ALA A 3 -10.06 -2.62 -13.15
CA ALA A 3 -9.07 -3.28 -12.33
C ALA A 3 -7.87 -3.52 -13.25
N THR A 4 -6.73 -2.90 -12.94
CA THR A 4 -5.48 -3.28 -13.61
C THR A 4 -5.34 -4.78 -13.38
N PRO A 5 -5.31 -5.60 -14.44
CA PRO A 5 -5.14 -7.02 -14.27
C PRO A 5 -3.87 -7.24 -13.44
N TYR A 6 -3.92 -8.15 -12.47
CA TYR A 6 -2.74 -8.51 -11.70
C TYR A 6 -2.18 -9.80 -12.29
N ILE A 7 -0.85 -9.87 -12.40
CA ILE A 7 -0.14 -11.06 -12.86
C ILE A 7 0.86 -11.49 -11.79
N SER A 8 1.11 -12.80 -11.71
CA SER A 8 2.13 -13.32 -10.80
C SER A 8 3.51 -12.79 -11.21
N ILE A 9 4.31 -12.40 -10.22
CA ILE A 9 5.70 -11.98 -10.47
C ILE A 9 6.54 -13.07 -11.14
N ARG A 10 6.15 -14.35 -10.99
CA ARG A 10 6.80 -15.49 -11.65
C ARG A 10 6.69 -15.44 -13.17
N SER A 11 5.71 -14.74 -13.73
CA SER A 11 5.60 -14.54 -15.19
C SER A 11 6.86 -13.91 -15.79
N VAL A 12 7.50 -12.99 -15.07
CA VAL A 12 8.77 -12.36 -15.49
C VAL A 12 9.90 -13.37 -15.55
N LEU A 13 9.90 -14.35 -14.64
CA LEU A 13 10.94 -15.37 -14.58
C LEU A 13 10.90 -16.28 -15.81
N TYR A 14 9.70 -16.56 -16.33
CA TYR A 14 9.55 -17.32 -17.57
C TYR A 14 10.30 -16.65 -18.73
N ASP A 15 10.13 -15.34 -18.92
CA ASP A 15 10.82 -14.61 -19.98
C ASP A 15 12.34 -14.68 -19.82
N ILE A 16 12.84 -14.43 -18.61
CA ILE A 16 14.28 -14.46 -18.32
C ILE A 16 14.85 -15.87 -18.58
N SER A 17 14.12 -16.92 -18.23
CA SER A 17 14.55 -18.31 -18.40
C SER A 17 14.77 -18.68 -19.88
N THR A 18 14.06 -18.03 -20.80
CA THR A 18 14.25 -18.23 -22.24
C THR A 18 15.49 -17.54 -22.80
N MET A 19 16.00 -16.52 -22.09
CA MET A 19 17.16 -15.72 -22.53
C MET A 19 18.48 -16.19 -21.93
N MET A 20 18.44 -17.01 -20.88
CA MET A 20 19.61 -17.44 -20.12
C MET A 20 19.93 -18.92 -20.31
N ASP A 21 21.22 -19.26 -20.29
CA ASP A 21 21.66 -20.64 -20.28
C ASP A 21 21.23 -21.36 -18.99
N GLN A 22 20.77 -22.61 -19.11
CA GLN A 22 20.34 -23.44 -17.97
C GLN A 22 21.39 -23.59 -16.87
N LYS A 23 22.69 -23.46 -17.19
CA LYS A 23 23.78 -23.53 -16.21
C LYS A 23 23.89 -22.28 -15.35
N GLU A 24 23.47 -21.13 -15.88
CA GLU A 24 23.49 -19.84 -15.18
C GLU A 24 22.15 -19.55 -14.49
N TRP A 25 21.11 -20.35 -14.77
CA TRP A 25 19.76 -20.19 -14.23
C TRP A 25 19.66 -20.64 -12.77
N ASN A 26 19.18 -19.74 -11.91
CA ASN A 26 18.76 -20.05 -10.55
C ASN A 26 17.47 -19.29 -10.23
N GLU A 27 16.35 -20.01 -10.26
CA GLU A 27 15.02 -19.42 -10.09
C GLU A 27 14.85 -18.69 -8.75
N ALA A 28 15.36 -19.25 -7.65
CA ALA A 28 15.24 -18.64 -6.33
C ALA A 28 15.94 -17.28 -6.24
N ASN A 29 17.15 -17.17 -6.78
CA ASN A 29 17.88 -15.90 -6.84
C ASN A 29 17.17 -14.88 -7.73
N MET A 30 16.66 -15.32 -8.89
CA MET A 30 15.95 -14.45 -9.82
C MET A 30 14.64 -13.94 -9.23
N LEU A 31 13.90 -14.80 -8.54
CA LEU A 31 12.68 -14.44 -7.83
C LEU A 31 12.96 -13.39 -6.74
N GLU A 32 14.02 -13.57 -5.95
CA GLU A 32 14.41 -12.59 -4.94
C GLU A 32 14.79 -11.23 -5.58
N TRP A 33 15.52 -11.25 -6.69
CA TRP A 33 15.87 -10.03 -7.41
C TRP A 33 14.65 -9.35 -8.03
N ALA A 34 13.69 -10.12 -8.53
CA ALA A 34 12.41 -9.60 -9.03
C ALA A 34 11.63 -8.91 -7.90
N TYR A 35 11.53 -9.54 -6.73
CA TYR A 35 10.92 -8.91 -5.54
C TYR A 35 11.61 -7.61 -5.14
N ARG A 36 12.96 -7.58 -5.17
CA ARG A 36 13.73 -6.37 -4.89
C ARG A 36 13.48 -5.28 -5.95
N ALA A 37 13.31 -5.65 -7.21
CA ALA A 37 13.01 -4.71 -8.29
C ALA A 37 11.63 -4.07 -8.11
N LEU A 38 10.62 -4.90 -7.80
CA LEU A 38 9.25 -4.46 -7.54
C LEU A 38 9.20 -3.50 -6.35
N ARG A 39 9.88 -3.83 -5.24
CA ARG A 39 9.99 -2.97 -4.04
C ARG A 39 10.64 -1.61 -4.31
N LYS A 40 11.55 -1.55 -5.28
CA LYS A 40 12.24 -0.31 -5.67
C LYS A 40 11.44 0.54 -6.65
N ASN A 41 10.40 -0.01 -7.27
CA ASN A 41 9.53 0.74 -8.14
C ASN A 41 8.71 1.73 -7.30
N LYS A 42 8.58 2.98 -7.76
CA LYS A 42 7.92 4.08 -7.05
C LYS A 42 6.42 4.19 -7.38
N SER A 43 5.81 3.14 -7.90
CA SER A 43 4.38 3.13 -8.23
C SER A 43 3.55 2.94 -6.97
N THR A 44 2.55 3.79 -6.75
CA THR A 44 1.65 3.73 -5.59
C THR A 44 0.61 2.61 -5.73
N LYS A 45 0.30 2.19 -6.97
CA LYS A 45 -0.68 1.13 -7.28
C LYS A 45 -0.15 -0.30 -7.12
N ILE A 46 1.04 -0.50 -6.56
CA ILE A 46 1.58 -1.85 -6.32
C ILE A 46 0.92 -2.48 -5.08
N TYR A 47 0.42 -1.67 -4.15
CA TYR A 47 -0.16 -2.14 -2.91
C TYR A 47 -1.68 -2.25 -2.98
N THR A 48 -2.23 -3.25 -2.31
CA THR A 48 -3.66 -3.34 -2.04
C THR A 48 -3.94 -3.05 -0.58
N THR A 49 -5.04 -2.34 -0.34
CA THR A 49 -5.52 -2.08 1.02
C THR A 49 -6.23 -3.32 1.53
N LYS A 50 -5.71 -3.85 2.64
CA LYS A 50 -6.24 -4.98 3.40
C LYS A 50 -6.73 -4.51 4.77
N VAL A 51 -7.65 -5.26 5.35
CA VAL A 51 -8.11 -5.04 6.72
C VAL A 51 -7.93 -6.30 7.53
N ALA A 52 -7.36 -6.17 8.73
CA ALA A 52 -7.27 -7.26 9.69
C ALA A 52 -8.06 -6.93 10.95
N LEU A 53 -8.76 -7.93 11.48
CA LEU A 53 -9.42 -7.88 12.77
C LEU A 53 -8.61 -8.71 13.77
N ILE A 54 -8.16 -8.07 14.85
CA ILE A 54 -7.23 -8.68 15.80
C ILE A 54 -7.69 -8.39 17.23
N ASP A 55 -7.46 -9.36 18.10
CA ASP A 55 -7.80 -9.28 19.51
C ASP A 55 -6.68 -8.62 20.30
N VAL A 56 -7.07 -7.77 21.25
CA VAL A 56 -6.15 -7.19 22.22
C VAL A 56 -6.25 -7.96 23.51
N TYR A 57 -5.10 -8.50 23.93
CA TYR A 57 -4.93 -9.17 25.21
C TYR A 57 -3.83 -8.47 25.98
N GLU A 58 -4.12 -8.09 27.23
CA GLU A 58 -3.16 -7.43 28.13
C GLU A 58 -2.41 -6.27 27.46
N HIS A 59 -3.13 -5.33 26.86
CA HIS A 59 -2.54 -4.16 26.22
C HIS A 59 -1.72 -4.43 24.96
N LYS A 60 -1.74 -5.65 24.40
CA LYS A 60 -0.91 -6.01 23.25
C LYS A 60 -1.69 -6.74 22.17
N PHE A 61 -1.25 -6.55 20.92
CA PHE A 61 -1.71 -7.30 19.78
C PHE A 61 -0.64 -7.36 18.67
N PRO A 62 -0.53 -8.47 17.92
CA PRO A 62 0.39 -8.57 16.79
C PRO A 62 -0.20 -7.86 15.56
N LEU A 63 0.63 -7.20 14.75
CA LEU A 63 0.24 -6.72 13.43
C LEU A 63 0.33 -7.84 12.37
N PRO A 64 -0.41 -7.73 11.25
CA PRO A 64 -0.30 -8.68 10.14
C PRO A 64 1.13 -8.79 9.60
N VAL A 65 1.57 -10.02 9.31
CA VAL A 65 2.95 -10.31 8.86
C VAL A 65 3.22 -9.75 7.46
N ASP A 66 2.18 -9.67 6.63
CA ASP A 66 2.24 -9.14 5.26
C ASP A 66 2.20 -7.60 5.22
N LEU A 67 2.03 -6.93 6.36
CA LEU A 67 1.95 -5.47 6.47
C LEU A 67 3.20 -4.78 5.88
N LYS A 68 2.96 -3.75 5.06
CA LYS A 68 4.00 -2.86 4.54
C LYS A 68 3.82 -1.45 5.06
N TYR A 69 2.60 -0.92 4.92
CA TYR A 69 2.26 0.38 5.47
C TYR A 69 0.98 0.31 6.28
N LEU A 70 1.01 0.88 7.46
CA LEU A 70 -0.14 1.05 8.33
C LEU A 70 -0.88 2.35 7.94
N HIS A 71 -2.18 2.24 7.68
CA HIS A 71 -3.02 3.40 7.39
C HIS A 71 -3.67 3.91 8.67
N GLN A 72 -4.47 3.07 9.33
CA GLN A 72 -5.22 3.43 10.53
C GLN A 72 -5.52 2.21 11.39
N ILE A 73 -5.60 2.46 12.70
CA ILE A 73 -6.06 1.48 13.69
C ILE A 73 -7.29 2.06 14.39
N ALA A 74 -8.33 1.25 14.58
CA ALA A 74 -9.50 1.57 15.36
C ALA A 74 -9.81 0.45 16.35
N TYR A 75 -10.41 0.76 17.49
CA TYR A 75 -10.79 -0.19 18.52
C TYR A 75 -12.29 -0.20 18.79
N LYS A 76 -12.75 -1.31 19.35
CA LYS A 76 -14.08 -1.46 19.92
C LYS A 76 -14.02 -2.38 21.13
N VAL A 77 -14.66 -1.96 22.22
CA VAL A 77 -14.85 -2.80 23.41
C VAL A 77 -16.14 -3.58 23.21
N CYS A 78 -16.03 -4.86 22.86
CA CYS A 78 -17.17 -5.75 22.67
C CYS A 78 -16.76 -7.21 22.88
N THR A 79 -17.73 -8.07 23.18
CA THR A 79 -17.52 -9.53 23.20
C THR A 79 -17.38 -10.07 21.78
N THR A 80 -16.65 -11.17 21.65
CA THR A 80 -16.40 -11.87 20.38
C THR A 80 -17.69 -12.22 19.63
N GLU A 81 -18.74 -12.65 20.34
CA GLU A 81 -20.05 -13.01 19.76
C GLU A 81 -20.76 -11.82 19.11
N GLN A 82 -20.81 -10.68 19.80
CA GLN A 82 -21.45 -9.45 19.29
C GLN A 82 -20.74 -8.93 18.04
N LEU A 83 -19.42 -9.06 17.99
CA LEU A 83 -18.62 -8.67 16.84
C LEU A 83 -18.91 -9.54 15.62
N TYR A 84 -19.01 -10.86 15.80
CA TYR A 84 -19.28 -11.78 14.70
C TYR A 84 -20.65 -11.54 14.06
N GLU A 85 -21.68 -11.26 14.87
CA GLU A 85 -23.01 -10.91 14.36
C GLU A 85 -22.98 -9.63 13.52
N GLU A 86 -22.30 -8.58 14.00
CA GLU A 86 -22.16 -7.32 13.27
C GLU A 86 -21.34 -7.47 11.98
N VAL A 87 -20.24 -8.21 12.02
CA VAL A 87 -19.39 -8.46 10.84
C VAL A 87 -20.17 -9.27 9.79
N LYS A 88 -20.95 -10.27 10.23
CA LYS A 88 -21.82 -11.06 9.37
C LYS A 88 -22.92 -10.22 8.74
N GLU A 89 -23.53 -9.31 9.50
CA GLU A 89 -24.56 -8.37 9.00
C GLU A 89 -23.99 -7.38 7.98
N ILE A 90 -22.81 -6.81 8.26
CA ILE A 90 -22.21 -5.75 7.45
C ILE A 90 -21.50 -6.29 6.20
N LEU A 91 -20.87 -7.47 6.30
CA LEU A 91 -20.08 -8.04 5.22
C LEU A 91 -20.83 -9.15 4.45
N GLY A 92 -21.92 -9.70 5.00
CA GLY A 92 -22.62 -10.83 4.40
C GLY A 92 -21.78 -12.11 4.31
N LEU A 93 -20.77 -12.23 5.17
CA LEU A 93 -19.80 -13.33 5.18
C LEU A 93 -20.06 -14.26 6.38
N ASP A 94 -20.28 -15.54 6.11
CA ASP A 94 -20.67 -16.57 7.09
C ASP A 94 -19.50 -17.30 7.79
N GLN A 95 -18.26 -16.80 7.70
CA GLN A 95 -17.10 -17.62 8.07
C GLN A 95 -16.68 -17.50 9.55
N PRO A 96 -16.44 -18.63 10.26
CA PRO A 96 -16.05 -18.66 11.68
C PRO A 96 -14.56 -18.37 11.93
N GLY A 97 -13.82 -17.76 10.99
CA GLY A 97 -12.36 -17.72 10.98
C GLY A 97 -11.76 -16.37 10.61
N PHE A 98 -12.21 -15.29 11.27
CA PHE A 98 -11.73 -13.94 10.97
C PHE A 98 -10.39 -13.57 11.65
N GLU A 99 -9.88 -14.39 12.56
CA GLU A 99 -8.56 -14.19 13.16
C GLU A 99 -7.46 -14.28 12.10
N GLY A 100 -6.81 -13.15 11.81
CA GLY A 100 -5.69 -13.08 10.86
C GLY A 100 -6.07 -13.06 9.37
N SER A 101 -7.36 -12.92 9.04
CA SER A 101 -7.82 -12.81 7.65
C SER A 101 -7.74 -11.38 7.14
N SER A 102 -7.33 -11.20 5.88
CA SER A 102 -7.30 -9.90 5.21
C SER A 102 -8.56 -9.67 4.39
N LEU A 103 -9.34 -8.64 4.75
CA LEU A 103 -10.56 -8.28 4.00
C LEU A 103 -10.27 -7.26 2.91
N PRO A 104 -10.96 -7.35 1.75
CA PRO A 104 -10.83 -6.37 0.67
C PRO A 104 -11.34 -5.00 1.11
N TYR A 105 -10.80 -3.92 0.53
CA TYR A 105 -11.17 -2.54 0.84
C TYR A 105 -12.68 -2.23 0.76
N SER A 106 -13.44 -2.96 -0.05
CA SER A 106 -14.92 -2.85 -0.10
C SER A 106 -15.58 -3.19 1.25
N ALA A 107 -15.02 -4.15 1.99
CA ALA A 107 -15.44 -4.47 3.36
C ALA A 107 -15.19 -3.30 4.32
N LEU A 108 -14.06 -2.61 4.17
CA LEU A 108 -13.75 -1.39 4.93
C LEU A 108 -14.74 -0.28 4.62
N LEU A 109 -15.04 -0.04 3.35
CA LEU A 109 -15.97 0.99 2.93
C LEU A 109 -17.39 0.71 3.46
N ASN A 110 -17.80 -0.57 3.48
CA ASN A 110 -19.07 -0.98 4.08
C ASN A 110 -19.06 -0.82 5.61
N LEU A 111 -18.00 -1.21 6.31
CA LEU A 111 -17.84 -0.98 7.75
C LEU A 111 -17.83 0.52 8.09
N TYR A 112 -17.16 1.33 7.27
CA TYR A 112 -17.08 2.78 7.42
C TYR A 112 -18.42 3.46 7.16
N ASN A 113 -19.09 3.10 6.06
CA ASN A 113 -20.41 3.65 5.70
C ASN A 113 -21.53 3.16 6.62
N ALA A 114 -21.46 1.92 7.12
CA ALA A 114 -22.42 1.36 8.06
C ALA A 114 -22.17 1.80 9.52
N GLY A 115 -20.98 2.35 9.83
CA GLY A 115 -20.47 2.36 11.19
C GLY A 115 -19.62 3.55 11.59
N PHE A 116 -19.95 4.77 11.14
CA PHE A 116 -19.33 6.01 11.65
C PHE A 116 -19.44 6.20 13.18
N ASN A 117 -20.21 5.38 13.90
CA ASN A 117 -20.45 5.50 15.34
C ASN A 117 -20.06 4.27 16.19
N ARG A 118 -19.45 3.21 15.64
CA ARG A 118 -19.18 1.97 16.41
C ARG A 118 -17.71 1.66 16.68
N TRP A 119 -16.79 2.26 15.93
CA TRP A 119 -15.34 2.05 16.08
C TRP A 119 -14.66 3.37 16.36
N THR A 120 -13.88 3.41 17.43
CA THR A 120 -13.13 4.59 17.86
C THR A 120 -11.68 4.49 17.37
N PRO A 121 -11.12 5.52 16.73
CA PRO A 121 -9.73 5.49 16.30
C PRO A 121 -8.77 5.34 17.49
N LEU A 122 -7.65 4.67 17.27
CA LEU A 122 -6.50 4.63 18.18
C LEU A 122 -5.49 5.70 17.75
N ARG A 123 -4.99 6.49 18.70
CA ARG A 123 -3.98 7.52 18.43
C ARG A 123 -2.58 6.93 18.40
N LEU A 124 -1.79 7.26 17.40
CA LEU A 124 -0.38 6.89 17.40
C LEU A 124 0.40 7.72 18.41
N SER A 125 1.09 7.05 19.31
CA SER A 125 2.03 7.70 20.22
C SER A 125 3.32 8.04 19.46
N PRO A 126 3.92 9.22 19.68
CA PRO A 126 5.10 9.66 18.95
C PRO A 126 6.32 8.82 19.31
N SER A 127 6.59 7.76 18.54
CA SER A 127 7.82 6.98 18.62
C SER A 127 8.63 7.10 17.31
N PRO A 128 9.97 6.93 17.34
CA PRO A 128 10.79 6.93 16.13
C PRO A 128 10.38 5.83 15.12
N PHE A 129 9.93 4.69 15.62
CA PHE A 129 9.49 3.54 14.81
C PHE A 129 8.09 3.73 14.20
N ALA A 130 7.24 4.52 14.85
CA ALA A 130 5.91 4.84 14.34
C ALA A 130 5.97 5.44 12.91
N LEU A 131 6.98 6.27 12.61
CA LEU A 131 7.09 6.91 11.31
C LEU A 131 7.56 5.97 10.17
N SER A 132 8.17 4.82 10.49
CA SER A 132 8.67 3.90 9.46
C SER A 132 7.58 3.00 8.88
N ILE A 133 6.54 2.72 9.66
CA ILE A 133 5.43 1.84 9.28
C ILE A 133 4.24 2.62 8.70
N HIS A 134 4.07 3.90 9.00
CA HIS A 134 2.91 4.66 8.53
C HIS A 134 3.08 5.22 7.12
N CYS A 135 1.97 5.25 6.36
CA CYS A 135 1.96 5.86 5.03
C CYS A 135 2.02 7.39 5.15
N GLY A 136 3.23 7.96 5.09
CA GLY A 136 3.47 9.40 5.02
C GLY A 136 3.86 10.05 6.34
N TYR A 137 4.58 11.18 6.23
CA TYR A 137 5.14 11.95 7.35
C TYR A 137 4.11 12.60 8.29
N ARG A 138 2.81 12.47 8.01
CA ARG A 138 1.76 13.10 8.80
C ARG A 138 0.96 12.05 9.54
N LEU A 139 1.21 11.97 10.84
CA LEU A 139 0.41 11.15 11.75
C LEU A 139 -1.06 11.57 11.66
N PRO A 140 -2.01 10.62 11.65
CA PRO A 140 -3.42 10.97 11.70
C PRO A 140 -3.69 11.72 13.00
N GLU A 141 -3.95 13.02 12.90
CA GLU A 141 -4.34 13.87 14.03
C GLU A 141 -5.71 13.39 14.50
N CYS A 142 -5.76 12.83 15.71
CA CYS A 142 -7.00 12.34 16.31
C CYS A 142 -7.32 13.13 17.58
N PRO A 143 -8.14 14.20 17.48
CA PRO A 143 -8.46 15.04 18.62
C PRO A 143 -9.38 14.37 19.66
N THR A 144 -10.06 13.28 19.29
CA THR A 144 -11.04 12.57 20.14
C THR A 144 -10.62 11.17 20.52
N CYS A 145 -9.35 10.81 20.34
CA CYS A 145 -8.85 9.48 20.70
C CYS A 145 -8.62 9.37 22.20
N GLU A 146 -9.27 8.40 22.85
CA GLU A 146 -9.07 8.09 24.27
C GLU A 146 -7.86 7.19 24.51
N HIS A 147 -7.48 6.41 23.50
CA HIS A 147 -6.43 5.40 23.61
C HIS A 147 -5.31 5.64 22.62
N GLU A 148 -4.10 5.28 23.05
CA GLU A 148 -2.87 5.44 22.29
C GLU A 148 -2.21 4.08 22.03
N TYR A 149 -1.43 3.98 20.97
CA TYR A 149 -0.61 2.80 20.68
C TYR A 149 0.82 3.16 20.23
N THR A 150 1.74 2.25 20.50
CA THR A 150 3.12 2.23 20.00
C THR A 150 3.36 0.93 19.25
N VAL A 151 4.33 0.94 18.33
CA VAL A 151 4.71 -0.25 17.56
C VAL A 151 6.19 -0.54 17.79
N ASP A 152 6.49 -1.81 18.03
CA ASP A 152 7.84 -2.33 18.21
C ASP A 152 8.40 -2.96 16.92
N GLU A 153 9.72 -3.21 16.88
CA GLU A 153 10.43 -3.82 15.74
C GLU A 153 9.89 -5.20 15.35
N GLN A 154 9.33 -5.94 16.30
CA GLN A 154 8.73 -7.27 16.06
C GLN A 154 7.29 -7.21 15.54
N LEU A 155 6.82 -6.03 15.10
CA LEU A 155 5.44 -5.81 14.65
C LEU A 155 4.40 -6.09 15.75
N ILE A 156 4.77 -5.90 17.02
CA ILE A 156 3.87 -6.00 18.16
C ILE A 156 3.44 -4.58 18.54
N CYS A 157 2.14 -4.36 18.62
CA CYS A 157 1.56 -3.11 19.11
C CYS A 157 1.35 -3.19 20.62
N THR A 158 1.73 -2.14 21.34
CA THR A 158 1.34 -1.92 22.73
C THR A 158 0.35 -0.77 22.78
N THR A 159 -0.79 -0.94 23.46
CA THR A 159 -1.90 0.02 23.50
C THR A 159 -2.35 0.31 24.93
N SER A 160 -2.90 1.49 25.19
CA SER A 160 -3.52 1.80 26.49
C SER A 160 -4.81 1.00 26.73
N LEU A 161 -5.40 0.39 25.69
CA LEU A 161 -6.58 -0.46 25.80
C LEU A 161 -6.22 -1.81 26.43
N LYS A 162 -6.83 -2.19 27.57
CA LYS A 162 -6.52 -3.45 28.26
C LYS A 162 -6.92 -4.68 27.46
N GLU A 163 -8.19 -4.74 27.05
CA GLU A 163 -8.83 -5.84 26.35
C GLU A 163 -9.86 -5.28 25.36
N GLY A 164 -10.00 -5.92 24.21
CA GLY A 164 -10.97 -5.51 23.19
C GLY A 164 -10.60 -6.01 21.81
N LYS A 165 -11.24 -5.43 20.79
CA LYS A 165 -11.04 -5.80 19.40
C LYS A 165 -10.50 -4.60 18.64
N VAL A 166 -9.57 -4.85 17.74
CA VAL A 166 -8.91 -3.83 16.94
C VAL A 166 -9.05 -4.15 15.46
N LEU A 167 -9.46 -3.13 14.70
CA LEU A 167 -9.53 -3.13 13.25
C LEU A 167 -8.34 -2.37 12.69
N ILE A 168 -7.57 -3.03 11.83
CA ILE A 168 -6.33 -2.50 11.26
C ILE A 168 -6.52 -2.36 9.76
N SER A 169 -6.43 -1.14 9.25
CA SER A 169 -6.33 -0.88 7.82
C SER A 169 -4.86 -0.73 7.44
N TYR A 170 -4.40 -1.54 6.49
CA TYR A 170 -3.00 -1.57 6.07
C TYR A 170 -2.86 -1.84 4.58
N MET A 171 -1.67 -1.56 4.05
CA MET A 171 -1.26 -1.86 2.69
C MET A 171 -0.32 -3.06 2.70
N ALA A 172 -0.58 -4.00 1.81
CA ALA A 172 0.28 -5.16 1.56
C ALA A 172 0.48 -5.35 0.06
N TYR A 173 1.40 -6.25 -0.31
CA TYR A 173 1.45 -6.72 -1.68
C TYR A 173 0.21 -7.58 -1.95
N PRO A 174 -0.42 -7.44 -3.13
CA PRO A 174 -1.44 -8.39 -3.55
C PRO A 174 -0.79 -9.77 -3.66
N GLU A 175 -1.52 -10.81 -3.27
CA GLU A 175 -1.03 -12.19 -3.26
C GLU A 175 -2.06 -13.09 -3.94
N ASN A 176 -1.56 -14.14 -4.60
CA ASN A 176 -2.40 -15.23 -5.11
C ASN A 176 -2.80 -16.19 -3.99
N GLU A 177 -3.71 -17.13 -4.29
CA GLU A 177 -4.11 -18.21 -3.37
C GLU A 177 -2.91 -19.03 -2.86
N ASP A 178 -1.83 -19.13 -3.66
CA ASP A 178 -0.58 -19.81 -3.31
C ASP A 178 0.39 -18.95 -2.46
N GLY A 179 0.03 -17.71 -2.13
CA GLY A 179 0.87 -16.77 -1.38
C GLY A 179 1.99 -16.10 -2.20
N ASP A 180 2.02 -16.29 -3.52
CA ASP A 180 2.94 -15.57 -4.40
C ASP A 180 2.49 -14.12 -4.58
N ALA A 181 3.42 -13.16 -4.53
CA ALA A 181 3.05 -11.77 -4.75
C ALA A 181 2.69 -11.50 -6.22
N LEU A 182 1.63 -10.74 -6.36
CA LEU A 182 1.11 -10.22 -7.61
C LEU A 182 1.73 -8.85 -7.90
N MET A 183 1.84 -8.54 -9.19
CA MET A 183 2.19 -7.22 -9.67
C MET A 183 1.15 -6.73 -10.67
N PRO A 184 0.96 -5.41 -10.82
CA PRO A 184 0.14 -4.86 -11.89
C PRO A 184 0.63 -5.34 -13.26
N ASP A 185 -0.29 -5.79 -14.11
CA ASP A 185 -0.03 -6.16 -15.50
C ASP A 185 0.21 -4.91 -16.33
N HIS A 186 1.44 -4.43 -16.28
CA HIS A 186 1.90 -3.30 -17.05
C HIS A 186 3.15 -3.71 -17.83
N PRO A 187 3.19 -3.55 -19.17
CA PRO A 187 4.30 -4.03 -19.99
C PRO A 187 5.63 -3.40 -19.57
N ASP A 188 5.65 -2.08 -19.36
CA ASP A 188 6.89 -1.39 -18.93
C ASP A 188 7.35 -1.82 -17.52
N LEU A 189 6.43 -2.25 -16.63
CA LEU A 189 6.81 -2.74 -15.30
C LEU A 189 7.46 -4.12 -15.40
N ARG A 190 6.86 -5.01 -16.19
CA ARG A 190 7.38 -6.35 -16.47
C ARG A 190 8.79 -6.27 -17.06
N ASP A 191 8.97 -5.44 -18.07
CA ASP A 191 10.28 -5.24 -18.72
C ASP A 191 11.29 -4.58 -17.78
N ALA A 192 10.86 -3.63 -16.95
CA ALA A 192 11.73 -3.05 -15.93
C ALA A 192 12.25 -4.13 -14.96
N ILE A 193 11.36 -4.95 -14.39
CA ILE A 193 11.75 -6.01 -13.45
C ILE A 193 12.69 -7.01 -14.12
N MET A 194 12.41 -7.41 -15.36
CA MET A 194 13.28 -8.26 -16.17
C MET A 194 14.70 -7.66 -16.28
N HIS A 195 14.81 -6.39 -16.68
CA HIS A 195 16.10 -5.71 -16.80
C HIS A 195 16.83 -5.58 -15.45
N TYR A 196 16.12 -5.42 -14.34
CA TYR A 196 16.76 -5.42 -13.03
C TYR A 196 17.38 -6.78 -12.68
N CYS A 197 16.67 -7.89 -12.96
CA CYS A 197 17.20 -9.24 -12.76
C CYS A 197 18.45 -9.48 -13.61
N LEU A 198 18.41 -9.10 -14.89
CA LEU A 198 19.57 -9.20 -15.79
C LEU A 198 20.73 -8.33 -15.32
N HIS A 199 20.48 -7.10 -14.88
CA HIS A 199 21.50 -6.24 -14.26
C HIS A 199 22.19 -6.93 -13.08
N ARG A 200 21.43 -7.58 -12.19
CA ARG A 200 21.98 -8.31 -11.04
C ARG A 200 22.79 -9.54 -11.46
N HIS A 201 22.34 -10.23 -12.51
CA HIS A 201 23.08 -11.34 -13.11
C HIS A 201 24.44 -10.91 -13.65
N TYR A 202 24.46 -9.90 -14.53
CA TYR A 202 25.71 -9.38 -15.11
C TYR A 202 26.60 -8.70 -14.08
N MET A 203 26.03 -8.10 -13.04
CA MET A 203 26.81 -7.62 -11.88
C MET A 203 27.54 -8.78 -11.19
N SER A 204 26.85 -9.91 -10.94
CA SER A 204 27.49 -11.11 -10.36
C SER A 204 28.59 -11.66 -11.26
N LYS A 205 28.36 -11.70 -12.57
CA LYS A 205 29.35 -12.16 -13.56
C LYS A 205 30.58 -11.26 -13.63
N SER A 206 30.37 -9.94 -13.69
CA SER A 206 31.45 -8.94 -13.67
C SER A 206 32.32 -9.05 -12.40
N LEU A 207 31.68 -9.21 -11.23
CA LEU A 207 32.39 -9.39 -9.96
C LEU A 207 33.21 -10.69 -9.92
N LYS A 208 32.66 -11.80 -10.41
CA LYS A 208 33.37 -13.08 -10.52
C LYS A 208 34.56 -13.01 -11.48
N ALA A 209 34.43 -12.22 -12.54
CA ALA A 209 35.49 -11.97 -13.50
C ALA A 209 36.50 -10.90 -13.05
N ALA A 210 36.40 -10.38 -11.82
CA ALA A 210 37.28 -9.36 -11.23
C ALA A 210 37.50 -8.12 -12.15
N GLY A 211 36.49 -7.72 -12.92
CA GLY A 211 36.58 -6.58 -13.84
C GLY A 211 37.34 -6.84 -15.15
N THR A 212 37.71 -8.09 -15.44
CA THR A 212 38.39 -8.44 -16.70
C THR A 212 37.41 -8.55 -17.88
N ASP A 213 36.12 -8.79 -17.61
CA ASP A 213 35.08 -8.94 -18.63
C ASP A 213 34.35 -7.61 -18.90
N GLN A 214 34.93 -6.81 -19.81
CA GLN A 214 34.34 -5.54 -20.25
C GLN A 214 32.96 -5.70 -20.92
N SER A 215 32.62 -6.91 -21.42
CA SER A 215 31.32 -7.17 -22.02
C SER A 215 30.23 -7.26 -20.95
N ALA A 216 30.51 -7.97 -19.86
CA ALA A 216 29.59 -8.08 -18.72
C ALA A 216 29.33 -6.71 -18.07
N ASP A 217 30.35 -5.85 -17.97
CA ASP A 217 30.18 -4.49 -17.44
C ASP A 217 29.25 -3.63 -18.31
N ARG A 218 29.43 -3.67 -19.64
CA ARG A 218 28.54 -2.94 -20.56
C ARG A 218 27.10 -3.42 -20.48
N GLN A 219 26.89 -4.73 -20.38
CA GLN A 219 25.55 -5.32 -20.28
C GLN A 219 24.90 -4.98 -18.93
N ARG A 220 25.67 -5.00 -17.83
CA ARG A 220 25.21 -4.52 -16.51
C ARG A 220 24.69 -3.08 -16.62
N ASP A 221 25.50 -2.18 -17.16
CA ASP A 221 25.17 -0.75 -17.20
C ASP A 221 23.97 -0.46 -18.12
N TYR A 222 23.88 -1.16 -19.26
CA TYR A 222 22.72 -1.10 -20.16
C TYR A 222 21.43 -1.49 -19.45
N HIS A 223 21.42 -2.64 -18.77
CA HIS A 223 20.24 -3.12 -18.07
C HIS A 223 19.85 -2.24 -16.88
N LEU A 224 20.82 -1.63 -16.19
CA LEU A 224 20.54 -0.65 -15.15
C LEU A 224 19.85 0.60 -15.71
N ALA A 225 20.34 1.14 -16.83
CA ALA A 225 19.76 2.30 -17.49
C ALA A 225 18.32 2.01 -17.99
N MET A 226 18.11 0.83 -18.58
CA MET A 226 16.79 0.38 -19.00
C MET A 226 15.82 0.24 -17.82
N TYR A 227 16.25 -0.39 -16.72
CA TYR A 227 15.44 -0.48 -15.50
C TYR A 227 15.02 0.90 -14.99
N GLN A 228 15.96 1.84 -14.89
CA GLN A 228 15.65 3.19 -14.40
C GLN A 228 14.61 3.90 -15.28
N THR A 229 14.76 3.78 -16.59
CA THR A 229 13.86 4.42 -17.57
C THR A 229 12.45 3.82 -17.54
N LEU A 230 12.35 2.49 -17.62
CA LEU A 230 11.06 1.79 -17.66
C LEU A 230 10.35 1.79 -16.30
N SER A 231 11.09 1.72 -15.20
CA SER A 231 10.56 1.85 -13.84
C SER A 231 9.96 3.25 -13.62
N ALA A 232 10.63 4.30 -14.11
CA ALA A 232 10.09 5.67 -14.03
C ALA A 232 8.87 5.86 -14.92
N LYS A 233 8.88 5.33 -16.16
CA LYS A 233 7.75 5.39 -17.08
C LYS A 233 6.52 4.68 -16.52
N SER A 234 6.69 3.42 -16.12
CA SER A 234 5.62 2.63 -15.50
C SER A 234 5.06 3.30 -14.24
N ALA A 235 5.92 3.88 -13.39
CA ALA A 235 5.46 4.62 -12.22
C ALA A 235 4.71 5.91 -12.57
N GLY A 236 5.13 6.63 -13.61
CA GLY A 236 4.39 7.77 -14.13
C GLY A 236 2.98 7.36 -14.53
N ASP A 237 2.87 6.37 -15.39
CA ASP A 237 1.60 5.91 -15.96
C ASP A 237 0.67 5.31 -14.88
N MET A 238 1.22 4.50 -13.98
CA MET A 238 0.45 3.93 -12.86
C MET A 238 0.02 5.00 -11.86
N ASN A 239 0.83 6.01 -11.58
CA ASN A 239 0.47 7.06 -10.63
C ASN A 239 -0.48 8.12 -11.22
N LEU A 240 -0.80 8.04 -12.52
CA LEU A 240 -1.78 8.95 -13.12
C LEU A 240 -3.15 8.81 -12.41
N PRO A 241 -3.73 9.93 -11.95
CA PRO A 241 -5.07 9.92 -11.40
C PRO A 241 -6.08 9.56 -12.49
N SER A 242 -7.13 8.85 -12.11
CA SER A 242 -8.27 8.57 -12.98
C SER A 242 -8.94 9.88 -13.44
N LEU A 243 -9.72 9.83 -14.53
CA LEU A 243 -10.45 11.00 -15.05
C LEU A 243 -11.34 11.66 -13.97
N ASN A 244 -11.97 10.86 -13.11
CA ASN A 244 -12.79 11.35 -12.00
C ASN A 244 -11.96 12.05 -10.92
N GLU A 245 -10.79 11.51 -10.61
CA GLU A 245 -9.84 12.16 -9.70
C GLU A 245 -9.28 13.43 -10.31
N LEU A 246 -8.96 13.44 -11.61
CA LEU A 246 -8.57 14.63 -12.36
C LEU A 246 -9.67 15.68 -12.36
N ASP A 247 -10.93 15.30 -12.49
CA ASP A 247 -12.08 16.22 -12.36
C ASP A 247 -12.20 16.77 -10.94
N ASN A 248 -11.95 15.96 -9.92
CA ASN A 248 -11.89 16.42 -8.53
C ASN A 248 -10.71 17.39 -8.31
N TYR A 249 -9.52 17.08 -8.84
CA TYR A 249 -8.36 17.96 -8.82
C TYR A 249 -8.64 19.27 -9.55
N LYS A 250 -9.28 19.21 -10.73
CA LYS A 250 -9.70 20.38 -11.50
C LYS A 250 -10.70 21.24 -10.71
N ARG A 251 -11.67 20.62 -10.04
CA ARG A 251 -12.63 21.34 -9.18
C ARG A 251 -11.96 21.98 -7.97
N GLN A 252 -10.96 21.34 -7.37
CA GLN A 252 -10.16 21.92 -6.29
C GLN A 252 -9.26 23.06 -6.81
N HIS A 253 -8.58 22.87 -7.94
CA HIS A 253 -7.72 23.85 -8.56
C HIS A 253 -8.50 25.11 -9.00
N ASN A 254 -9.68 24.93 -9.60
CA ASN A 254 -10.58 26.02 -9.96
C ASN A 254 -11.09 26.82 -8.76
N ARG A 255 -11.04 26.28 -7.54
CA ARG A 255 -11.34 27.02 -6.30
C ARG A 255 -10.13 27.82 -5.80
N LEU A 256 -8.91 27.39 -6.12
CA LEU A 256 -7.67 28.07 -5.75
C LEU A 256 -7.34 29.23 -6.70
N VAL A 257 -7.88 29.24 -7.92
CA VAL A 257 -7.87 30.44 -8.76
C VAL A 257 -8.76 31.48 -8.06
N PRO A 258 -8.19 32.60 -7.58
CA PRO A 258 -8.98 33.65 -6.95
C PRO A 258 -10.03 34.11 -7.97
N ARG A 259 -11.30 34.09 -7.57
CA ARG A 259 -12.39 34.55 -8.44
C ARG A 259 -12.07 36.00 -8.81
N ALA A 260 -11.89 36.30 -10.10
CA ALA A 260 -11.53 37.63 -10.58
C ALA A 260 -12.50 38.73 -10.08
N HIS A 261 -13.75 38.36 -9.78
CA HIS A 261 -14.79 39.24 -9.24
C HIS A 261 -14.84 39.32 -7.70
N GLN A 262 -13.85 38.77 -6.98
CA GLN A 262 -13.77 38.86 -5.52
C GLN A 262 -13.29 40.25 -5.06
N TYR A 263 -12.57 40.97 -5.93
CA TYR A 263 -12.13 42.36 -5.69
C TYR A 263 -13.30 43.37 -5.72
N ASP A 264 -14.33 43.11 -6.52
CA ASP A 264 -15.51 43.97 -6.63
C ASP A 264 -16.39 43.98 -5.36
N LYS A 265 -16.15 43.04 -4.43
CA LYS A 265 -16.90 42.93 -3.17
C LYS A 265 -16.25 43.61 -1.97
N PHE A 266 -15.15 44.35 -2.14
CA PHE A 266 -14.60 45.33 -1.18
C PHE A 266 -14.87 45.02 0.32
N PHE A 267 -14.34 43.90 0.83
CA PHE A 267 -14.48 43.43 2.23
C PHE A 267 -15.92 43.19 2.74
N LEU A 268 -16.96 43.39 1.93
CA LEU A 268 -18.36 43.12 2.27
C LEU A 268 -18.65 41.63 2.07
N GLY A 269 -18.36 40.83 3.10
CA GLY A 269 -18.72 39.41 3.14
C GLY A 269 -17.76 38.49 3.91
N LEU A 270 -16.72 39.02 4.55
CA LEU A 270 -15.70 38.21 5.25
C LEU A 270 -16.25 37.34 6.40
N ASN A 271 -17.45 37.63 6.91
CA ASN A 271 -18.10 36.85 8.00
C ASN A 271 -19.39 36.13 7.55
N GLY A 272 -19.70 36.08 6.26
CA GLY A 272 -20.89 35.38 5.76
C GLY A 272 -20.62 33.90 5.53
N GLN A 273 -21.17 33.03 6.35
CA GLN A 273 -21.15 31.58 6.12
C GLN A 273 -21.93 31.26 4.83
N GLU A 274 -21.24 30.90 3.74
CA GLU A 274 -21.88 30.45 2.50
C GLU A 274 -22.55 29.09 2.73
N ARG A 275 -23.89 29.09 2.86
CA ARG A 275 -24.70 27.87 2.85
C ARG A 275 -24.84 27.36 1.42
N VAL A 276 -24.25 26.21 1.15
CA VAL A 276 -24.48 25.44 -0.08
C VAL A 276 -25.92 24.91 -0.05
N ARG A 277 -26.79 25.41 -0.92
CA ARG A 277 -28.06 24.74 -1.23
C ARG A 277 -27.77 23.71 -2.31
N ASN A 278 -27.94 22.43 -1.96
CA ASN A 278 -28.03 21.36 -2.94
C ASN A 278 -29.35 21.54 -3.71
N ALA A 279 -29.25 21.69 -5.02
CA ALA A 279 -30.35 21.50 -5.98
C ALA A 279 -30.00 20.28 -6.82
#